data_AF-D8LVU1-F1
#
_entry.id   AF-D8LVU1-F1
#
_cell.length_a   1.000
_cell.length_b   1.000
_cell.length_c   1.000
_cell.angle_alpha   90.00
_cell.angle_beta   90.00
_cell.angle_gamma   90.00
#
_symmetry.space_group_name_H-M   'P 1'
#
loop_
_entity.id
_entity.type
_entity.pdbx_description
1 polymer ?
#
loop_
_entity_poly.entity_id
_entity_poly.type
_entity_poly.pdbx_seq_one_letter_code
_entity_poly.pdbx_strand_id
1 'polypeptide(L)'
;MKYISTRTTKREYTFTEAFLESFAEDGGLLCPKEIPRISTDTLEKWSHLNFFDLYLAILSIFIDESDISSDDLEVLLKSVFEKFHQRELVTIKQVGPISLAESFYGPTYHIKDFSMQFIGHFLKYLVKKDETNDAVCLLHSFVLVPHLRRASMLAGVGSVDYRVNGFCIYPRNKIDYIQEREMISNVSTNGYSLCMENSGISEVLRITRDLVTNNVHRDRIHIISANSGHIVRVLCELPILFYAYFHSVEYPHQAAFSSYIANLKSTYALCLARDMGLPIDHVVLSCRPKSTVLDFFNKGEYQASLRNDPCKEEFRFVHSNMERCVLQPCSSLASSSTRFAAMSRSTWRRSRRASASLYRWRR
;
A
#
# COMPACT_ATOMS: atom_id res chain seq x y z
N MET A 1 -9.93 -13.63 8.70
CA MET A 1 -8.56 -13.08 8.92
C MET A 1 -8.59 -11.93 9.93
N LYS A 2 -7.52 -11.71 10.73
CA LYS A 2 -7.39 -10.55 11.64
C LYS A 2 -6.11 -9.77 11.39
N TYR A 3 -6.12 -8.48 11.71
CA TYR A 3 -5.00 -7.56 11.56
C TYR A 3 -4.54 -7.00 12.91
N ILE A 4 -3.25 -6.68 13.02
CA ILE A 4 -2.62 -6.13 14.23
C ILE A 4 -1.72 -4.95 13.88
N SER A 5 -1.40 -4.12 14.86
CA SER A 5 -0.38 -3.08 14.70
C SER A 5 1.03 -3.69 14.73
N THR A 6 1.91 -3.14 13.91
CA THR A 6 3.36 -3.39 13.95
C THR A 6 4.03 -2.95 15.26
N ARG A 7 3.36 -2.14 16.09
CA ARG A 7 3.90 -1.64 17.38
C ARG A 7 3.28 -2.30 18.61
N THR A 8 2.05 -2.80 18.50
CA THR A 8 1.34 -3.48 19.58
C THR A 8 0.42 -4.57 19.04
N THR A 9 0.30 -5.66 19.77
CA THR A 9 -0.61 -6.77 19.45
C THR A 9 -1.84 -6.78 20.36
N LYS A 10 -2.11 -5.67 21.06
CA LYS A 10 -3.19 -5.58 22.07
C LYS A 10 -4.59 -5.55 21.48
N ARG A 11 -4.75 -4.95 20.30
CA ARG A 11 -6.03 -4.87 19.56
C ARG A 11 -5.88 -5.64 18.25
N GLU A 12 -6.92 -6.40 17.94
CA GLU A 12 -7.10 -7.03 16.64
C GLU A 12 -8.17 -6.25 15.87
N TYR A 13 -7.98 -6.17 14.56
CA TYR A 13 -8.87 -5.47 13.63
C TYR A 13 -9.44 -6.49 12.63
N THR A 14 -10.72 -6.36 12.25
CA THR A 14 -11.28 -7.02 11.06
C THR A 14 -10.66 -6.44 9.78
N PHE A 15 -10.97 -7.01 8.61
CA PHE A 15 -10.53 -6.41 7.35
C PHE A 15 -11.15 -5.02 7.16
N THR A 16 -12.46 -4.88 7.42
CA THR A 16 -13.16 -3.59 7.29
C THR A 16 -12.60 -2.56 8.25
N GLU A 17 -12.34 -2.91 9.51
CA GLU A 17 -11.68 -2.00 10.45
C GLU A 17 -10.29 -1.62 9.95
N ALA A 18 -9.48 -2.58 9.50
CA ALA A 18 -8.13 -2.32 8.99
C ALA A 18 -8.10 -1.54 7.67
N PHE A 19 -9.20 -1.59 6.91
CA PHE A 19 -9.43 -0.79 5.71
C PHE A 19 -9.75 0.66 6.06
N LEU A 20 -10.65 0.88 7.02
CA LEU A 20 -11.04 2.23 7.44
C LEU A 20 -9.93 2.89 8.26
N GLU A 21 -9.25 2.12 9.10
CA GLU A 21 -8.11 2.53 9.92
C GLU A 21 -6.84 2.57 9.07
N SER A 22 -6.56 3.71 8.46
CA SER A 22 -5.33 3.91 7.66
C SER A 22 -4.03 3.69 8.45
N PHE A 23 -4.08 3.90 9.76
CA PHE A 23 -3.02 3.62 10.73
C PHE A 23 -3.67 3.04 11.99
N ALA A 24 -2.93 2.22 12.74
CA ALA A 24 -3.39 1.79 14.05
C ALA A 24 -3.39 2.98 15.05
N GLU A 25 -4.13 2.85 16.15
CA GLU A 25 -4.25 3.88 17.20
C GLU A 25 -2.89 4.32 17.79
N ASP A 26 -1.92 3.40 17.85
CA ASP A 26 -0.55 3.67 18.31
C ASP A 26 0.35 4.29 17.21
N GLY A 27 -0.25 4.68 16.09
CA GLY A 27 0.37 5.20 14.88
C GLY A 27 1.20 4.18 14.11
N GLY A 28 1.14 2.89 14.47
CA GLY A 28 1.76 1.79 13.75
C GLY A 28 1.05 1.48 12.43
N LEU A 29 1.70 0.69 11.60
CA LEU A 29 1.09 0.13 10.39
C LEU A 29 0.37 -1.16 10.73
N LEU A 30 -0.80 -1.38 10.12
CA LEU A 30 -1.54 -2.63 10.23
C LEU A 30 -0.90 -3.71 9.35
N CYS A 31 -0.86 -4.95 9.83
CA CYS A 31 -0.41 -6.13 9.09
C CYS A 31 -1.26 -7.35 9.48
N PRO A 32 -1.30 -8.40 8.64
CA PRO A 32 -1.98 -9.64 9.00
C PRO A 32 -1.39 -10.20 10.30
N LYS A 33 -2.25 -10.62 11.22
CA LYS A 33 -1.86 -11.26 12.48
C LYS A 33 -1.07 -12.54 12.20
N GLU A 34 -1.53 -13.30 11.21
CA GLU A 34 -0.89 -14.52 10.73
C GLU A 34 -0.71 -14.43 9.22
N ILE A 35 0.38 -15.03 8.73
CA ILE A 35 0.64 -15.13 7.29
C ILE A 35 0.16 -16.52 6.85
N PRO A 36 -0.90 -16.59 6.02
CA PRO A 36 -1.45 -17.86 5.53
C PRO A 36 -0.40 -18.61 4.72
N ARG A 37 -0.19 -19.91 4.99
CA ARG A 37 0.67 -20.77 4.17
C ARG A 37 -0.16 -21.48 3.11
N ILE A 38 0.28 -21.40 1.86
CA ILE A 38 -0.33 -22.05 0.71
C ILE A 38 0.46 -23.34 0.44
N SER A 39 -0.25 -24.46 0.33
CA SER A 39 0.37 -25.75 0.00
C SER A 39 0.85 -25.78 -1.45
N THR A 40 1.82 -26.65 -1.74
CA THR A 40 2.31 -26.90 -3.11
C THR A 40 1.17 -27.29 -4.05
N ASP A 41 0.25 -28.16 -3.63
CA ASP A 41 -0.92 -28.55 -4.42
C ASP A 41 -1.83 -27.37 -4.76
N THR A 42 -1.99 -26.42 -3.84
CA THR A 42 -2.80 -25.21 -4.09
C THR A 42 -2.06 -24.25 -5.01
N LEU A 43 -0.74 -24.10 -4.87
CA LEU A 43 0.08 -23.30 -5.79
C LEU A 43 0.02 -23.86 -7.23
N GLU A 44 0.10 -25.18 -7.38
CA GLU A 44 -0.04 -25.85 -8.67
C GLU A 44 -1.41 -25.58 -9.29
N LYS A 45 -2.50 -25.74 -8.53
CA LYS A 45 -3.86 -25.38 -8.98
C LYS A 45 -3.97 -23.92 -9.39
N TRP A 46 -3.41 -23.02 -8.59
CA TRP A 46 -3.42 -21.58 -8.85
C TRP A 46 -2.61 -21.17 -10.08
N SER A 47 -1.60 -21.94 -10.47
CA SER A 47 -0.82 -21.69 -11.70
C SER A 47 -1.66 -21.80 -12.98
N HIS A 48 -2.83 -22.46 -12.90
CA HIS A 48 -3.76 -22.62 -14.01
C HIS A 48 -4.92 -21.60 -13.99
N LEU A 49 -5.02 -20.77 -12.96
CA LEU A 49 -6.05 -19.74 -12.88
C LEU A 49 -5.74 -18.57 -13.81
N ASN A 50 -6.79 -17.97 -14.38
CA ASN A 50 -6.63 -16.64 -14.97
C ASN A 50 -6.37 -15.59 -13.87
N PHE A 51 -5.91 -14.40 -14.26
CA PHE A 51 -5.55 -13.36 -13.29
C PHE A 51 -6.72 -12.97 -12.37
N PHE A 52 -7.96 -12.91 -12.87
CA PHE A 52 -9.12 -12.53 -12.07
C PHE A 52 -9.39 -13.56 -10.97
N ASP A 53 -9.43 -14.84 -11.32
CA ASP A 53 -9.70 -15.93 -10.37
C ASP A 53 -8.57 -16.05 -9.34
N LEU A 54 -7.32 -15.84 -9.77
CA LEU A 54 -6.17 -15.79 -8.86
C LEU A 54 -6.25 -14.59 -7.90
N TYR A 55 -6.68 -13.43 -8.41
CA TYR A 55 -6.86 -12.22 -7.61
C TYR A 55 -7.95 -12.41 -6.55
N LEU A 56 -9.09 -13.00 -6.94
CA LEU A 56 -10.16 -13.37 -6.01
C LEU A 56 -9.64 -14.38 -4.97
N ALA A 57 -9.06 -15.50 -5.40
CA ALA A 57 -8.57 -16.55 -4.51
C ALA A 57 -7.58 -16.04 -3.46
N ILE A 58 -6.63 -15.19 -3.86
CA ILE A 58 -5.65 -14.63 -2.93
C ILE A 58 -6.29 -13.61 -1.98
N LEU A 59 -7.15 -12.71 -2.47
CA LEU A 59 -7.79 -11.71 -1.59
C LEU A 59 -8.76 -12.35 -0.60
N SER A 60 -9.51 -13.39 -0.98
CA SER A 60 -10.43 -14.12 -0.09
C SER A 60 -9.73 -14.73 1.13
N ILE A 61 -8.42 -14.94 1.09
CA ILE A 61 -7.66 -15.41 2.27
C ILE A 61 -7.47 -14.29 3.30
N PHE A 62 -7.35 -13.05 2.83
CA PHE A 62 -7.08 -11.88 3.66
C PHE A 62 -8.36 -11.15 4.09
N ILE A 63 -9.48 -11.46 3.48
CA ILE A 63 -10.78 -10.83 3.71
C ILE A 63 -11.73 -11.90 4.25
N ASP A 64 -12.29 -11.68 5.43
CA ASP A 64 -13.19 -12.63 6.07
C ASP A 64 -14.60 -12.55 5.45
N GLU A 65 -15.32 -13.68 5.36
CA GLU A 65 -16.72 -13.72 4.91
C GLU A 65 -17.64 -12.79 5.74
N SER A 66 -17.28 -12.54 7.02
CA SER A 66 -18.00 -11.59 7.87
C SER A 66 -17.82 -10.13 7.44
N ASP A 67 -16.71 -9.78 6.78
CA ASP A 67 -16.47 -8.44 6.24
C ASP A 67 -17.20 -8.24 4.90
N ILE A 68 -17.07 -9.20 3.98
CA ILE A 68 -17.74 -9.25 2.67
C ILE A 68 -17.85 -10.72 2.23
N SER A 69 -19.02 -11.12 1.71
CA SER A 69 -19.20 -12.49 1.23
C SER A 69 -18.36 -12.77 -0.02
N SER A 70 -18.04 -14.04 -0.30
CA SER A 70 -17.35 -14.41 -1.54
C SER A 70 -18.06 -13.90 -2.80
N ASP A 71 -19.39 -14.01 -2.86
CA ASP A 71 -20.19 -13.54 -4.00
C ASP A 71 -20.11 -12.01 -4.17
N ASP A 72 -20.23 -11.27 -3.07
CA ASP A 72 -20.11 -9.81 -3.08
C ASP A 72 -18.69 -9.37 -3.48
N LEU A 73 -17.67 -10.09 -3.01
CA LEU A 73 -16.28 -9.81 -3.35
C LEU A 73 -16.03 -10.04 -4.85
N GLU A 74 -16.56 -11.11 -5.42
CA GLU A 74 -16.47 -11.36 -6.87
C GLU A 74 -17.14 -10.23 -7.67
N VAL A 75 -18.36 -9.82 -7.30
CA VAL A 75 -19.10 -8.72 -7.95
C VAL A 75 -18.33 -7.40 -7.82
N LEU A 76 -17.75 -7.13 -6.65
CA LEU A 76 -16.91 -5.97 -6.41
C LEU A 76 -15.68 -5.99 -7.34
N LEU A 77 -14.98 -7.11 -7.43
CA LEU A 77 -13.79 -7.23 -8.26
C LEU A 77 -14.08 -7.08 -9.76
N LYS A 78 -15.23 -7.59 -10.24
CA LYS A 78 -15.67 -7.33 -11.62
C LYS A 78 -15.78 -5.83 -11.89
N SER A 79 -16.32 -5.09 -10.93
CA SER A 79 -16.44 -3.62 -11.01
C SER A 79 -15.06 -2.92 -10.95
N VAL A 80 -14.13 -3.43 -10.13
CA VAL A 80 -12.76 -2.89 -10.01
C VAL A 80 -12.00 -2.92 -11.33
N PHE A 81 -12.20 -3.96 -12.13
CA PHE A 81 -11.47 -4.16 -13.38
C PHE A 81 -12.18 -3.64 -14.63
N GLU A 82 -13.42 -3.16 -14.51
CA GLU A 82 -14.24 -2.66 -15.65
C GLU A 82 -13.56 -1.51 -16.42
N LYS A 83 -12.80 -0.65 -15.71
CA LYS A 83 -12.12 0.51 -16.29
C LYS A 83 -10.71 0.24 -16.82
N PHE A 84 -10.26 -1.01 -16.81
CA PHE A 84 -8.96 -1.37 -17.39
C PHE A 84 -9.07 -1.38 -18.92
N HIS A 85 -8.00 -0.94 -19.58
CA HIS A 85 -8.01 -0.65 -21.01
C HIS A 85 -8.01 -1.89 -21.91
N GLN A 86 -7.81 -3.08 -21.34
CA GLN A 86 -7.79 -4.35 -22.06
C GLN A 86 -8.20 -5.50 -21.14
N ARG A 87 -8.47 -6.66 -21.74
CA ARG A 87 -8.88 -7.87 -21.03
C ARG A 87 -7.76 -8.43 -20.16
N GLU A 88 -6.54 -8.43 -20.66
CA GLU A 88 -5.36 -8.90 -19.94
C GLU A 88 -4.89 -7.85 -18.94
N LEU A 89 -5.28 -8.03 -17.68
CA LEU A 89 -4.98 -7.09 -16.60
C LEU A 89 -3.47 -7.01 -16.27
N VAL A 90 -2.78 -8.15 -16.38
CA VAL A 90 -1.32 -8.26 -16.28
C VAL A 90 -0.83 -9.11 -17.44
N THR A 91 0.24 -8.67 -18.12
CA THR A 91 0.89 -9.49 -19.15
C THR A 91 2.34 -9.74 -18.78
N ILE A 92 2.86 -10.92 -19.14
CA ILE A 92 4.28 -11.24 -18.96
C ILE A 92 4.97 -11.21 -20.32
N LYS A 93 5.99 -10.35 -20.44
CA LYS A 93 6.85 -10.25 -21.62
C LYS A 93 8.21 -10.83 -21.31
N GLN A 94 8.73 -11.67 -22.20
CA GLN A 94 10.11 -12.16 -22.09
C GLN A 94 11.06 -11.14 -22.73
N VAL A 95 12.11 -10.77 -21.99
CA VAL A 95 13.18 -9.89 -22.45
C VAL A 95 14.51 -10.57 -22.12
N GLY A 96 15.01 -11.36 -23.07
CA GLY A 96 16.17 -12.23 -22.85
C GLY A 96 15.89 -13.23 -21.71
N PRO A 97 16.75 -13.34 -20.68
CA PRO A 97 16.53 -14.24 -19.55
C PRO A 97 15.55 -13.69 -18.49
N ILE A 98 14.92 -12.54 -18.74
CA ILE A 98 14.07 -11.86 -17.75
C ILE A 98 12.61 -11.89 -18.17
N SER A 99 11.72 -12.17 -17.23
CA SER A 99 10.27 -11.94 -17.39
C SER A 99 9.88 -10.56 -16.84
N LEU A 100 9.28 -9.72 -17.68
CA LEU A 100 8.75 -8.41 -17.34
C LEU A 100 7.22 -8.51 -17.14
N ALA A 101 6.75 -8.19 -15.94
CA ALA A 101 5.33 -8.11 -15.63
C ALA A 101 4.76 -6.72 -15.92
N GLU A 102 4.04 -6.57 -17.04
CA GLU A 102 3.34 -5.36 -17.41
C GLU A 102 2.02 -5.28 -16.63
N SER A 103 1.91 -4.30 -15.73
CA SER A 103 0.78 -4.09 -14.81
C SER A 103 0.28 -2.65 -14.85
N PHE A 104 0.34 -2.03 -16.03
CA PHE A 104 0.02 -0.62 -16.27
C PHE A 104 -1.15 -0.45 -17.24
N TYR A 105 -2.09 -1.40 -17.29
CA TYR A 105 -3.25 -1.33 -18.19
C TYR A 105 -4.50 -0.76 -17.51
N GLY A 106 -4.36 -0.25 -16.28
CA GLY A 106 -5.43 0.45 -15.59
C GLY A 106 -5.62 1.87 -16.11
N PRO A 107 -6.67 2.58 -15.64
CA PRO A 107 -7.10 3.89 -16.13
C PRO A 107 -6.05 5.00 -16.06
N THR A 108 -4.96 4.81 -15.30
CA THR A 108 -3.88 5.80 -15.18
C THR A 108 -2.51 5.23 -15.52
N TYR A 109 -2.53 4.12 -16.27
CA TYR A 109 -1.33 3.43 -16.73
C TYR A 109 -0.34 3.11 -15.62
N HIS A 110 -0.85 2.70 -14.45
CA HIS A 110 -0.01 2.46 -13.29
C HIS A 110 -0.46 1.26 -12.47
N ILE A 111 0.47 0.47 -11.95
CA ILE A 111 0.21 -0.65 -11.01
C ILE A 111 -0.60 -0.25 -9.76
N LYS A 112 -0.74 1.05 -9.51
CA LYS A 112 -1.52 1.56 -8.38
C LYS A 112 -3.02 1.43 -8.62
N ASP A 113 -3.44 1.35 -9.87
CA ASP A 113 -4.83 1.26 -10.28
C ASP A 113 -5.51 0.05 -9.63
N PHE A 114 -4.88 -1.13 -9.60
CA PHE A 114 -5.41 -2.33 -8.92
C PHE A 114 -5.94 -2.03 -7.51
N SER A 115 -5.07 -1.45 -6.67
CA SER A 115 -5.44 -1.12 -5.29
C SER A 115 -6.33 0.13 -5.15
N MET A 116 -6.20 1.12 -6.05
CA MET A 116 -6.99 2.36 -5.94
C MET A 116 -8.43 2.15 -6.40
N GLN A 117 -8.62 1.40 -7.47
CA GLN A 117 -9.93 0.94 -7.92
C GLN A 117 -10.56 0.07 -6.84
N PHE A 118 -9.83 -0.89 -6.26
CA PHE A 118 -10.33 -1.69 -5.14
C PHE A 118 -10.80 -0.81 -3.97
N ILE A 119 -10.00 0.18 -3.54
CA ILE A 119 -10.37 1.06 -2.43
C ILE A 119 -11.66 1.85 -2.73
N GLY A 120 -11.79 2.42 -3.92
CA GLY A 120 -13.01 3.15 -4.30
C GLY A 120 -14.26 2.25 -4.32
N HIS A 121 -14.14 1.05 -4.90
CA HIS A 121 -15.26 0.11 -4.99
C HIS A 121 -15.61 -0.53 -3.64
N PHE A 122 -14.63 -0.78 -2.77
CA PHE A 122 -14.88 -1.26 -1.42
C PHE A 122 -15.54 -0.19 -0.55
N LEU A 123 -15.16 1.09 -0.71
CA LEU A 123 -15.90 2.19 -0.07
C LEU A 123 -17.34 2.26 -0.52
N LYS A 124 -17.61 2.15 -1.82
CA LYS A 124 -18.97 2.06 -2.36
C LYS A 124 -19.74 0.87 -1.77
N TYR A 125 -19.09 -0.28 -1.64
CA TYR A 125 -19.69 -1.47 -1.00
C TYR A 125 -20.08 -1.19 0.45
N LEU A 126 -19.14 -0.66 1.25
CA LEU A 126 -19.39 -0.35 2.67
C LEU A 126 -20.51 0.66 2.85
N VAL A 127 -20.52 1.72 2.04
CA VAL A 127 -21.55 2.76 2.10
C VAL A 127 -22.94 2.20 1.75
N LYS A 128 -23.04 1.30 0.75
CA LYS A 128 -24.32 0.62 0.43
C LYS A 128 -24.75 -0.39 1.50
N LYS A 129 -23.78 -1.08 2.12
CA LYS A 129 -24.03 -2.00 3.24
C LYS A 129 -24.50 -1.25 4.48
N ASP A 130 -24.06 -0.01 4.65
CA ASP A 130 -24.49 0.87 5.73
C ASP A 130 -25.93 1.35 5.55
N GLU A 131 -26.37 1.65 4.31
CA GLU A 131 -27.79 1.99 4.03
C GLU A 131 -28.78 0.91 4.48
N THR A 132 -28.34 -0.34 4.55
CA THR A 132 -29.19 -1.47 4.93
C THR A 132 -29.07 -1.86 6.40
N ASN A 133 -28.06 -1.35 7.14
CA ASN A 133 -27.73 -1.84 8.48
C ASN A 133 -27.17 -0.81 9.47
N ASP A 134 -27.07 0.47 9.11
CA ASP A 134 -26.78 1.64 9.97
C ASP A 134 -25.61 1.47 10.97
N ALA A 135 -24.60 0.66 10.60
CA ALA A 135 -23.57 0.16 11.52
C ALA A 135 -22.20 0.84 11.36
N VAL A 136 -21.94 1.51 10.24
CA VAL A 136 -20.63 2.07 9.88
C VAL A 136 -20.68 3.60 9.76
N CYS A 137 -21.86 4.19 9.58
CA CYS A 137 -22.13 5.63 9.46
C CYS A 137 -21.22 6.36 8.45
N LEU A 138 -20.95 5.73 7.29
CA LEU A 138 -20.08 6.29 6.25
C LEU A 138 -20.80 7.36 5.42
N LEU A 139 -21.06 8.52 6.03
CA LEU A 139 -21.71 9.65 5.36
C LEU A 139 -20.86 10.21 4.21
N HIS A 140 -19.55 10.29 4.43
CA HIS A 140 -18.56 10.61 3.41
C HIS A 140 -17.25 9.87 3.70
N SER A 141 -16.49 9.52 2.66
CA SER A 141 -15.12 9.02 2.83
C SER A 141 -14.15 9.87 2.03
N PHE A 142 -13.13 10.40 2.70
CA PHE A 142 -12.12 11.28 2.10
C PHE A 142 -10.85 10.49 1.85
N VAL A 143 -10.51 10.24 0.58
CA VAL A 143 -9.26 9.55 0.25
C VAL A 143 -8.13 10.55 0.02
N LEU A 144 -7.18 10.64 0.96
CA LEU A 144 -6.02 11.52 0.83
C LEU A 144 -4.75 10.77 0.41
N VAL A 145 -4.18 11.17 -0.72
CA VAL A 145 -2.89 10.65 -1.20
C VAL A 145 -1.87 11.78 -1.30
N PRO A 146 -0.84 11.79 -0.45
CA PRO A 146 0.27 12.72 -0.60
C PRO A 146 1.30 12.17 -1.60
N HIS A 147 1.88 13.05 -2.41
CA HIS A 147 2.99 12.74 -3.33
C HIS A 147 2.66 11.87 -4.58
N LEU A 148 3.66 11.43 -5.35
CA LEU A 148 3.56 11.09 -6.79
C LEU A 148 2.49 10.05 -7.18
N ARG A 149 1.99 10.18 -8.42
CA ARG A 149 1.04 9.32 -9.16
C ARG A 149 -0.27 9.10 -8.40
N ARG A 150 -1.07 10.17 -8.30
CA ARG A 150 -2.34 10.26 -7.54
C ARG A 150 -3.58 10.24 -8.42
N ALA A 151 -3.41 10.38 -9.73
CA ALA A 151 -4.49 10.23 -10.69
C ALA A 151 -5.21 8.88 -10.52
N SER A 152 -4.48 7.81 -10.17
CA SER A 152 -5.06 6.49 -9.88
C SER A 152 -6.13 6.53 -8.79
N MET A 153 -5.96 7.36 -7.76
CA MET A 153 -6.94 7.54 -6.70
C MET A 153 -8.18 8.26 -7.22
N LEU A 154 -7.99 9.38 -7.93
CA LEU A 154 -9.08 10.12 -8.56
C LEU A 154 -9.86 9.23 -9.53
N ALA A 155 -9.17 8.38 -10.30
CA ALA A 155 -9.81 7.42 -11.20
C ALA A 155 -10.60 6.33 -10.45
N GLY A 156 -10.15 5.92 -9.25
CA GLY A 156 -10.81 4.90 -8.43
C GLY A 156 -12.00 5.42 -7.64
N VAL A 157 -11.95 6.69 -7.22
CA VAL A 157 -12.97 7.28 -6.34
C VAL A 157 -13.90 8.23 -7.08
N GLY A 158 -13.39 9.00 -8.04
CA GLY A 158 -14.02 10.21 -8.56
C GLY A 158 -15.41 10.07 -9.19
N SER A 159 -15.87 8.85 -9.44
CA SER A 159 -17.21 8.59 -9.97
C SER A 159 -17.83 7.28 -9.45
N VAL A 160 -17.35 6.79 -8.31
CA VAL A 160 -17.76 5.46 -7.82
C VAL A 160 -19.12 5.50 -7.12
N ASP A 161 -19.33 6.50 -6.26
CA ASP A 161 -20.56 6.82 -5.52
C ASP A 161 -20.46 8.27 -4.99
N TYR A 162 -21.57 9.03 -4.99
CA TYR A 162 -21.61 10.45 -4.57
C TYR A 162 -21.14 10.72 -3.13
N ARG A 163 -21.17 9.70 -2.26
CA ARG A 163 -20.70 9.79 -0.88
C ARG A 163 -19.19 9.60 -0.74
N VAL A 164 -18.55 9.00 -1.73
CA VAL A 164 -17.11 8.73 -1.70
C VAL A 164 -16.38 9.84 -2.44
N ASN A 165 -15.55 10.60 -1.72
CA ASN A 165 -14.88 11.79 -2.22
C ASN A 165 -13.35 11.65 -2.15
N GLY A 166 -12.67 11.88 -3.27
CA GLY A 166 -11.22 11.75 -3.39
C GLY A 166 -10.54 13.11 -3.34
N PHE A 167 -9.56 13.30 -2.45
CA PHE A 167 -8.83 14.57 -2.34
C PHE A 167 -7.34 14.36 -2.54
N CYS A 168 -6.83 14.87 -3.67
CA CYS A 168 -5.41 14.92 -3.96
C CYS A 168 -4.82 16.25 -3.51
N ILE A 169 -4.07 16.27 -2.41
CA ILE A 169 -3.36 17.47 -1.98
C ILE A 169 -1.91 17.42 -2.50
N TYR A 170 -1.44 18.50 -3.12
CA TYR A 170 -0.08 18.57 -3.65
C TYR A 170 0.51 19.98 -3.64
N PRO A 171 1.84 20.13 -3.53
CA PRO A 171 2.46 21.44 -3.57
C PRO A 171 2.68 21.89 -5.02
N ARG A 172 2.41 23.18 -5.31
CA ARG A 172 2.62 23.77 -6.63
C ARG A 172 4.07 23.59 -7.09
N ASN A 173 4.28 23.22 -8.36
CA ASN A 173 5.60 23.08 -9.00
C ASN A 173 6.57 22.10 -8.30
N LYS A 174 6.07 21.17 -7.47
CA LYS A 174 6.88 20.15 -6.77
C LYS A 174 6.55 18.72 -7.20
N ILE A 175 5.73 18.57 -8.24
CA ILE A 175 5.40 17.28 -8.89
C ILE A 175 5.73 17.34 -10.37
N ASP A 176 5.78 16.16 -11.00
CA ASP A 176 6.04 16.06 -12.43
C ASP A 176 4.88 16.65 -13.26
N TYR A 177 5.21 17.28 -14.39
CA TYR A 177 4.24 17.92 -15.29
C TYR A 177 3.18 16.94 -15.79
N ILE A 178 3.57 15.74 -16.23
CA ILE A 178 2.61 14.73 -16.73
C ILE A 178 1.65 14.35 -15.61
N GLN A 179 2.19 14.17 -14.41
CA GLN A 179 1.41 13.75 -13.26
C GLN A 179 0.45 14.85 -12.75
N GLU A 180 0.84 16.12 -12.84
CA GLU A 180 -0.06 17.23 -12.54
C GLU A 180 -1.21 17.26 -13.54
N ARG A 181 -0.91 17.11 -14.84
CA ARG A 181 -1.89 17.06 -15.92
C ARG A 181 -2.90 15.94 -15.71
N GLU A 182 -2.44 14.71 -15.46
CA GLU A 182 -3.33 13.57 -15.17
C GLU A 182 -4.29 13.84 -14.00
N MET A 183 -3.85 14.61 -13.00
CA MET A 183 -4.68 14.92 -11.83
C MET A 183 -5.69 16.02 -12.07
N ILE A 184 -5.33 17.07 -12.81
CA ILE A 184 -6.23 18.20 -13.07
C ILE A 184 -7.16 17.95 -14.26
N SER A 185 -6.77 17.07 -15.19
CA SER A 185 -7.61 16.69 -16.33
C SER A 185 -8.61 15.58 -16.00
N ASN A 186 -8.44 14.91 -14.85
CA ASN A 186 -9.39 13.92 -14.37
C ASN A 186 -10.64 14.63 -13.82
N VAL A 187 -11.53 15.02 -14.74
CA VAL A 187 -12.82 15.63 -14.41
C VAL A 187 -13.74 14.52 -13.94
N SER A 188 -14.08 14.56 -12.66
CA SER A 188 -14.93 13.57 -12.01
C SER A 188 -15.82 14.28 -11.00
N THR A 189 -16.99 13.74 -10.69
CA THR A 189 -17.97 14.42 -9.82
C THR A 189 -17.47 14.53 -8.37
N ASN A 190 -16.64 13.58 -7.92
CA ASN A 190 -16.23 13.46 -6.51
C ASN A 190 -14.71 13.42 -6.34
N GLY A 191 -13.94 13.77 -7.36
CA GLY A 191 -12.48 13.81 -7.31
C GLY A 191 -11.96 15.24 -7.38
N TYR A 192 -11.22 15.64 -6.35
CA TYR A 192 -10.73 17.00 -6.18
C TYR A 192 -9.21 17.05 -6.12
N SER A 193 -8.62 17.87 -6.98
CA SER A 193 -7.19 18.15 -7.00
C SER A 193 -6.93 19.50 -6.33
N LEU A 194 -6.35 19.47 -5.13
CA LEU A 194 -6.05 20.65 -4.31
C LEU A 194 -4.56 21.00 -4.39
N CYS A 195 -4.27 22.09 -5.10
CA CYS A 195 -2.92 22.65 -5.19
C CYS A 195 -2.65 23.58 -4.00
N MET A 196 -1.60 23.30 -3.24
CA MET A 196 -1.13 24.14 -2.14
C MET A 196 -0.03 25.08 -2.64
N GLU A 197 -0.32 26.38 -2.56
CA GLU A 197 0.66 27.44 -2.80
C GLU A 197 1.70 27.48 -1.68
N ASN A 198 2.90 27.93 -2.02
CA ASN A 198 3.96 28.25 -1.06
C ASN A 198 4.28 27.12 -0.06
N SER A 199 4.03 25.86 -0.43
CA SER A 199 4.17 24.70 0.47
C SER A 199 5.22 23.72 -0.05
N GLY A 200 5.91 23.04 0.87
CA GLY A 200 6.78 21.91 0.59
C GLY A 200 6.04 20.57 0.53
N ILE A 201 6.70 19.52 0.02
CA ILE A 201 6.19 18.14 0.06
C ILE A 201 5.96 17.67 1.50
N SER A 202 6.87 18.05 2.40
CA SER A 202 6.84 17.72 3.83
C SER A 202 5.59 18.27 4.52
N GLU A 203 5.21 19.50 4.18
CA GLU A 203 4.06 20.18 4.74
C GLU A 203 2.75 19.53 4.30
N VAL A 204 2.61 19.22 3.01
CA VAL A 204 1.47 18.46 2.48
C VAL A 204 1.33 17.11 3.19
N LEU A 205 2.44 16.39 3.38
CA LEU A 205 2.45 15.12 4.12
C LEU A 205 2.04 15.28 5.59
N ARG A 206 2.51 16.35 6.24
CA ARG A 206 2.19 16.67 7.64
C ARG A 206 0.71 16.97 7.80
N ILE A 207 0.17 17.87 7.00
CA ILE A 207 -1.26 18.27 7.02
C ILE A 207 -2.14 17.07 6.69
N THR A 208 -1.79 16.30 5.66
CA THR A 208 -2.54 15.09 5.29
C THR A 208 -2.59 14.07 6.43
N ARG A 209 -1.46 13.87 7.13
CA ARG A 209 -1.42 12.99 8.30
C ARG A 209 -2.30 13.53 9.42
N ASP A 210 -2.18 14.82 9.73
CA ASP A 210 -2.92 15.48 10.80
C ASP A 210 -4.44 15.40 10.57
N LEU A 211 -4.89 15.61 9.33
CA LEU A 211 -6.29 15.44 8.91
C LEU A 211 -6.81 14.02 9.14
N VAL A 212 -5.94 13.01 9.09
CA VAL A 212 -6.32 11.60 9.26
C VAL A 212 -6.26 11.18 10.73
N THR A 213 -5.28 11.70 11.49
CA THR A 213 -5.00 11.23 12.86
C THR A 213 -5.63 12.10 13.96
N ASN A 214 -5.74 13.41 13.74
CA ASN A 214 -6.11 14.37 14.79
C ASN A 214 -7.41 15.15 14.48
N ASN A 215 -8.10 14.82 13.41
CA ASN A 215 -9.32 15.53 13.02
C ASN A 215 -10.48 15.17 13.95
N VAL A 216 -11.04 16.17 14.62
CA VAL A 216 -12.18 16.04 15.55
C VAL A 216 -13.47 15.54 14.88
N HIS A 217 -13.54 15.61 13.55
CA HIS A 217 -14.65 15.12 12.75
C HIS A 217 -14.36 13.77 12.07
N ARG A 218 -13.19 13.16 12.31
CA ARG A 218 -12.77 11.90 11.67
C ARG A 218 -13.87 10.84 11.70
N ASP A 219 -14.55 10.68 12.84
CA ASP A 219 -15.59 9.67 13.04
C ASP A 219 -16.91 10.02 12.35
N ARG A 220 -17.10 11.27 11.90
CA ARG A 220 -18.30 11.72 11.15
C ARG A 220 -18.10 11.70 9.63
N ILE A 221 -16.87 11.94 9.17
CA ILE A 221 -16.54 12.07 7.73
C ILE A 221 -15.54 11.02 7.24
N HIS A 222 -15.28 9.98 8.05
CA HIS A 222 -14.44 8.81 7.78
C HIS A 222 -13.28 9.09 6.81
N ILE A 223 -12.27 9.81 7.31
CA ILE A 223 -11.10 10.17 6.50
C ILE A 223 -10.15 8.98 6.41
N ILE A 224 -9.85 8.55 5.18
CA ILE A 224 -8.96 7.44 4.89
C ILE A 224 -7.76 7.94 4.09
N SER A 225 -6.55 7.64 4.54
CA SER A 225 -5.35 7.86 3.72
C SER A 225 -4.98 6.60 2.95
N ALA A 226 -5.27 6.60 1.65
CA ALA A 226 -4.87 5.51 0.74
C ALA A 226 -3.40 5.61 0.28
N ASN A 227 -2.51 5.99 1.19
CA ASN A 227 -1.08 6.10 0.94
C ASN A 227 -0.40 4.72 0.91
N SER A 228 0.90 4.65 0.62
CA SER A 228 1.65 3.39 0.55
C SER A 228 1.70 2.55 1.84
N GLY A 229 1.34 3.13 2.99
CA GLY A 229 1.21 2.47 4.28
C GLY A 229 -0.16 1.80 4.49
N HIS A 230 -1.17 2.04 3.66
CA HIS A 230 -2.46 1.36 3.77
C HIS A 230 -2.32 -0.13 3.46
N ILE A 231 -2.88 -1.04 4.28
CA ILE A 231 -2.62 -2.49 4.15
C ILE A 231 -3.13 -3.07 2.82
N VAL A 232 -4.32 -2.65 2.37
CA VAL A 232 -4.89 -3.08 1.07
C VAL A 232 -3.97 -2.81 -0.11
N ARG A 233 -3.12 -1.77 -0.05
CA ARG A 233 -2.15 -1.47 -1.10
C ARG A 233 -1.08 -2.55 -1.26
N VAL A 234 -0.82 -3.28 -0.19
CA VAL A 234 0.08 -4.45 -0.16
C VAL A 234 -0.69 -5.67 -0.65
N LEU A 235 -1.89 -5.91 -0.11
CA LEU A 235 -2.69 -7.10 -0.43
C LEU A 235 -3.04 -7.18 -1.91
N CYS A 236 -3.46 -6.07 -2.52
CA CYS A 236 -3.76 -6.00 -3.96
C CYS A 236 -2.53 -6.18 -4.87
N GLU A 237 -1.30 -6.16 -4.32
CA GLU A 237 -0.09 -6.45 -5.09
C GLU A 237 0.26 -7.94 -5.06
N LEU A 238 -0.19 -8.70 -4.06
CA LEU A 238 0.11 -10.14 -3.96
C LEU A 238 -0.34 -10.92 -5.21
N PRO A 239 -1.58 -10.75 -5.74
CA PRO A 239 -1.98 -11.46 -6.95
C PRO A 239 -1.07 -11.20 -8.16
N ILE A 240 -0.56 -9.99 -8.28
CA ILE A 240 0.37 -9.60 -9.36
C ILE A 240 1.68 -10.37 -9.22
N LEU A 241 2.19 -10.53 -7.99
CA LEU A 241 3.42 -11.27 -7.72
C LEU A 241 3.27 -12.77 -7.99
N PHE A 242 2.15 -13.38 -7.55
CA PHE A 242 1.86 -14.79 -7.79
C PHE A 242 1.65 -15.05 -9.29
N TYR A 243 0.88 -14.20 -9.98
CA TYR A 243 0.69 -14.30 -11.42
C TYR A 243 2.00 -14.17 -12.18
N ALA A 244 2.83 -13.18 -11.81
CA ALA A 244 4.14 -12.99 -12.42
C ALA A 244 5.04 -14.20 -12.23
N TYR A 245 5.01 -14.85 -11.07
CA TYR A 245 5.74 -16.10 -10.83
C TYR A 245 5.27 -17.23 -11.76
N PHE A 246 3.97 -17.54 -11.74
CA PHE A 246 3.40 -18.67 -12.50
C PHE A 246 3.61 -18.57 -14.01
N HIS A 247 3.72 -17.34 -14.53
CA HIS A 247 3.92 -17.07 -15.95
C HIS A 247 5.35 -16.63 -16.29
N SER A 248 6.29 -16.70 -15.34
CA SER A 248 7.70 -16.40 -15.57
C SER A 248 8.44 -17.54 -16.26
N VAL A 249 9.63 -17.25 -16.78
CA VAL A 249 10.55 -18.25 -17.34
C VAL A 249 11.11 -19.22 -16.29
N GLU A 250 11.05 -18.86 -15.01
CA GLU A 250 11.60 -19.66 -13.91
C GLU A 250 10.61 -20.70 -13.38
N TYR A 251 9.30 -20.56 -13.65
CA TYR A 251 8.30 -21.51 -13.17
C TYR A 251 8.56 -22.93 -13.69
N PRO A 252 8.52 -24.00 -12.86
CA PRO A 252 8.12 -24.04 -11.45
C PRO A 252 9.28 -23.99 -10.44
N HIS A 253 10.48 -23.58 -10.86
CA HIS A 253 11.65 -23.43 -10.01
C HIS A 253 11.63 -22.12 -9.22
N GLN A 254 12.58 -21.95 -8.30
CA GLN A 254 12.69 -20.71 -7.53
C GLN A 254 13.02 -19.53 -8.45
N ALA A 255 12.34 -18.40 -8.23
CA ALA A 255 12.52 -17.20 -9.04
C ALA A 255 13.13 -16.05 -8.23
N ALA A 256 13.98 -15.25 -8.89
CA ALA A 256 14.44 -13.98 -8.36
C ALA A 256 13.49 -12.85 -8.76
N PHE A 257 13.16 -11.96 -7.82
CA PHE A 257 12.30 -10.80 -8.10
C PHE A 257 13.08 -9.50 -8.02
N SER A 258 12.92 -8.62 -8.99
CA SER A 258 13.49 -7.27 -8.97
C SER A 258 12.44 -6.22 -8.63
N SER A 259 12.75 -5.33 -7.69
CA SER A 259 11.87 -4.23 -7.30
C SER A 259 12.64 -2.94 -7.06
N TYR A 260 12.10 -1.82 -7.53
CA TYR A 260 12.66 -0.50 -7.25
C TYR A 260 12.23 -0.02 -5.85
N ILE A 261 13.22 0.30 -4.99
CA ILE A 261 12.99 0.82 -3.65
C ILE A 261 12.43 2.25 -3.74
N ALA A 262 11.12 2.34 -3.54
CA ALA A 262 10.45 3.58 -3.19
C ALA A 262 10.14 3.63 -1.69
N ASN A 263 9.04 3.01 -1.26
CA ASN A 263 8.56 3.04 0.13
C ASN A 263 8.61 1.66 0.81
N LEU A 264 9.32 0.69 0.22
CA LEU A 264 9.41 -0.72 0.64
C LEU A 264 8.08 -1.49 0.68
N LYS A 265 6.99 -0.94 0.13
CA LYS A 265 5.68 -1.60 0.04
C LYS A 265 5.77 -2.91 -0.75
N SER A 266 6.31 -2.85 -1.97
CA SER A 266 6.48 -4.02 -2.84
C SER A 266 7.47 -5.03 -2.26
N THR A 267 8.54 -4.55 -1.60
CA THR A 267 9.45 -5.42 -0.84
C THR A 267 8.73 -6.18 0.27
N TYR A 268 7.85 -5.50 1.00
CA TYR A 268 7.03 -6.15 2.02
C TYR A 268 6.03 -7.15 1.42
N ALA A 269 5.40 -6.82 0.28
CA ALA A 269 4.54 -7.76 -0.45
C ALA A 269 5.29 -9.02 -0.91
N LEU A 270 6.53 -8.89 -1.40
CA LEU A 270 7.40 -10.02 -1.73
C LEU A 270 7.76 -10.86 -0.49
N CYS A 271 7.99 -10.22 0.66
CA CYS A 271 8.22 -10.95 1.91
C CYS A 271 6.99 -11.75 2.32
N LEU A 272 5.79 -11.15 2.24
CA LEU A 272 4.55 -11.86 2.48
C LEU A 272 4.36 -13.02 1.50
N ALA A 273 4.57 -12.81 0.20
CA ALA A 273 4.41 -13.85 -0.81
C ALA A 273 5.35 -15.04 -0.56
N ARG A 274 6.62 -14.79 -0.23
CA ARG A 274 7.56 -15.85 0.19
C ARG A 274 7.06 -16.58 1.44
N ASP A 275 6.66 -15.83 2.46
CA ASP A 275 6.22 -16.40 3.74
C ASP A 275 4.89 -17.16 3.60
N MET A 276 4.10 -16.84 2.56
CA MET A 276 2.92 -17.59 2.12
C MET A 276 3.26 -18.89 1.37
N GLY A 277 4.51 -19.09 0.91
CA GLY A 277 4.95 -20.30 0.22
C GLY A 277 5.37 -20.11 -1.24
N LEU A 278 5.35 -18.88 -1.77
CA LEU A 278 5.83 -18.63 -3.13
C LEU A 278 7.35 -18.90 -3.23
N PRO A 279 7.84 -19.70 -4.20
CA PRO A 279 9.26 -20.05 -4.35
C PRO A 279 10.16 -18.88 -4.79
N ILE A 280 10.40 -17.95 -3.87
CA ILE A 280 11.30 -16.80 -4.10
C ILE A 280 12.70 -17.16 -3.60
N ASP A 281 13.69 -17.18 -4.49
CA ASP A 281 15.10 -17.37 -4.14
C ASP A 281 15.65 -16.11 -3.44
N HIS A 282 15.70 -15.00 -4.17
CA HIS A 282 16.15 -13.71 -3.64
C HIS A 282 15.40 -12.53 -4.25
N VAL A 283 15.49 -11.37 -3.58
CA VAL A 283 14.90 -10.11 -4.05
C VAL A 283 16.00 -9.11 -4.36
N VAL A 284 16.10 -8.73 -5.63
CA VAL A 284 17.01 -7.68 -6.10
C VAL A 284 16.35 -6.32 -5.88
N LEU A 285 16.96 -5.51 -5.02
CA LEU A 285 16.44 -4.20 -4.66
C LEU A 285 17.22 -3.08 -5.37
N SER A 286 16.59 -2.48 -6.38
CA SER A 286 17.17 -1.36 -7.12
C SER A 286 16.92 -0.05 -6.37
N CYS A 287 17.97 0.72 -6.09
CA CYS A 287 17.83 2.02 -5.43
C CYS A 287 18.75 3.08 -6.03
N ARG A 288 18.47 4.36 -5.74
CA ARG A 288 19.37 5.45 -6.13
C ARG A 288 20.69 5.36 -5.34
N PRO A 289 21.80 5.85 -5.91
CA PRO A 289 23.05 6.00 -5.17
C PRO A 289 22.84 6.74 -3.85
N LYS A 290 23.55 6.32 -2.79
CA LYS A 290 23.48 6.92 -1.44
C LYS A 290 22.07 6.90 -0.81
N SER A 291 21.25 5.91 -1.15
CA SER A 291 19.96 5.70 -0.46
C SER A 291 20.20 5.24 0.97
N THR A 292 19.50 5.83 1.95
CA THR A 292 19.52 5.38 3.36
C THR A 292 19.19 3.89 3.51
N VAL A 293 18.40 3.31 2.60
CA VAL A 293 18.11 1.87 2.62
C VAL A 293 19.32 1.01 2.23
N LEU A 294 20.22 1.53 1.41
CA LEU A 294 21.47 0.84 1.07
C LEU A 294 22.35 0.73 2.32
N ASP A 295 22.49 1.81 3.09
CA ASP A 295 23.21 1.77 4.38
C ASP A 295 22.54 0.82 5.37
N PHE A 296 21.20 0.76 5.38
CA PHE A 296 20.47 -0.18 6.23
C PHE A 296 20.78 -1.64 5.88
N PHE A 297 20.71 -2.03 4.60
CA PHE A 297 21.00 -3.41 4.21
C PHE A 297 22.48 -3.77 4.31
N ASN A 298 23.40 -2.84 4.05
CA ASN A 298 24.83 -3.11 4.08
C ASN A 298 25.43 -3.04 5.49
N LYS A 299 24.95 -2.13 6.35
CA LYS A 299 25.55 -1.80 7.65
C LYS A 299 24.61 -2.03 8.84
N GLY A 300 23.31 -2.26 8.60
CA GLY A 300 22.31 -2.32 9.67
C GLY A 300 21.92 -0.95 10.23
N GLU A 301 22.35 0.14 9.58
CA GLU A 301 22.16 1.51 10.05
C GLU A 301 21.07 2.21 9.25
N TYR A 302 19.99 2.63 9.93
CA TYR A 302 18.94 3.44 9.32
C TYR A 302 18.99 4.87 9.87
N GLN A 303 19.69 5.75 9.16
CA GLN A 303 19.70 7.19 9.45
C GLN A 303 18.95 7.94 8.37
N ALA A 304 17.77 8.47 8.72
CA ALA A 304 17.00 9.30 7.80
C ALA A 304 17.87 10.50 7.39
N SER A 305 18.27 10.53 6.12
CA SER A 305 19.14 11.59 5.60
C SER A 305 18.41 12.93 5.66
N LEU A 306 19.05 13.94 6.24
CA LEU A 306 18.74 15.34 5.95
C LEU A 306 19.27 15.59 4.54
N ARG A 307 18.39 15.66 3.54
CA ARG A 307 18.83 15.97 2.18
C ARG A 307 19.06 17.47 2.08
N ASN A 308 20.33 17.89 1.99
CA ASN A 308 20.71 19.19 1.43
C ASN A 308 20.67 19.06 -0.10
N ASP A 309 19.48 19.19 -0.67
CA ASP A 309 19.29 19.40 -2.10
C ASP A 309 19.23 20.92 -2.28
N PRO A 310 20.10 21.58 -3.09
CA PRO A 310 20.17 23.04 -3.19
C PRO A 310 18.88 23.72 -3.66
N CYS A 311 17.83 22.95 -4.00
CA CYS A 311 16.54 23.44 -4.47
C CYS A 311 15.33 23.05 -3.58
N LYS A 312 15.51 22.38 -2.43
CA LYS A 312 14.40 21.88 -1.58
C LYS A 312 14.76 21.86 -0.09
N GLU A 313 13.83 22.32 0.75
CA GLU A 313 13.88 22.25 2.22
C GLU A 313 14.35 20.89 2.76
N GLU A 314 14.99 20.92 3.94
CA GLU A 314 15.44 19.74 4.69
C GLU A 314 14.31 18.70 4.86
N PHE A 315 14.37 17.61 4.12
CA PHE A 315 13.39 16.51 4.25
C PHE A 315 14.06 15.22 4.68
N ARG A 316 13.58 14.65 5.79
CA ARG A 316 13.88 13.28 6.21
C ARG A 316 12.93 12.31 5.50
N PHE A 317 13.38 11.73 4.40
CA PHE A 317 12.63 10.66 3.74
C PHE A 317 12.68 9.38 4.60
N VAL A 318 11.52 8.92 5.04
CA VAL A 318 11.36 7.64 5.74
C VAL A 318 10.57 6.69 4.86
N HIS A 319 11.14 5.50 4.62
CA HIS A 319 10.47 4.44 3.86
C HIS A 319 9.31 3.92 4.70
N SER A 320 8.08 4.24 4.32
CA SER A 320 6.88 4.02 5.16
C SER A 320 6.72 2.57 5.60
N ASN A 321 6.99 1.58 4.72
CA ASN A 321 6.82 0.16 5.03
C ASN A 321 8.06 -0.49 5.64
N MET A 322 9.13 0.26 5.93
CA MET A 322 10.29 -0.29 6.65
C MET A 322 9.87 -0.91 7.98
N GLU A 323 8.94 -0.26 8.68
CA GLU A 323 8.36 -0.73 9.94
C GLU A 323 7.74 -2.13 9.80
N ARG A 324 7.03 -2.41 8.71
CA ARG A 324 6.47 -3.75 8.44
C ARG A 324 7.55 -4.78 8.14
N CYS A 325 8.53 -4.44 7.30
CA CYS A 325 9.63 -5.33 6.97
C CYS A 325 10.42 -5.78 8.22
N VAL A 326 10.62 -4.86 9.17
CA VAL A 326 11.49 -5.08 10.34
C VAL A 326 10.73 -5.59 11.57
N LEU A 327 9.52 -5.07 11.84
CA LEU A 327 8.83 -5.29 13.10
C LEU A 327 7.71 -6.32 13.04
N GLN A 328 7.21 -6.71 11.86
CA GLN A 328 6.17 -7.72 11.80
C GLN A 328 6.69 -9.03 12.42
N PRO A 329 6.02 -9.57 13.46
CA PRO A 329 6.49 -10.73 14.20
C PRO A 329 6.73 -11.98 13.33
N CYS A 330 5.97 -12.11 12.24
CA CYS A 330 6.00 -13.27 11.35
C CYS A 330 6.87 -13.08 10.10
N SER A 331 7.53 -11.93 9.91
CA SER A 331 8.32 -11.73 8.70
C SER A 331 9.64 -12.52 8.76
N SER A 332 9.97 -13.21 7.68
CA SER A 332 11.31 -13.77 7.43
C SER A 332 12.48 -12.82 7.72
N LEU A 333 12.29 -11.51 7.50
CA LEU A 333 13.32 -10.49 7.76
C LEU A 333 13.55 -10.31 9.27
N ALA A 334 12.51 -10.49 10.08
CA ALA A 334 12.63 -10.50 11.54
C ALA A 334 13.25 -11.81 12.06
N SER A 335 13.06 -12.95 11.38
CA SER A 335 13.55 -14.27 11.80
C SER A 335 14.95 -14.63 11.31
N SER A 336 15.35 -14.18 10.11
CA SER A 336 16.67 -14.46 9.49
C SER A 336 17.85 -13.78 10.19
N SER A 337 17.61 -13.04 11.27
CA SER A 337 18.65 -12.22 11.88
C SER A 337 18.36 -11.91 13.35
N THR A 338 18.62 -12.87 14.24
CA THR A 338 18.64 -12.65 15.71
C THR A 338 19.53 -11.47 16.12
N ARG A 339 20.58 -11.13 15.35
CA ARG A 339 21.37 -9.89 15.51
C ARG A 339 20.66 -8.62 15.01
N PHE A 340 19.93 -8.65 13.89
CA PHE A 340 19.28 -7.44 13.36
C PHE A 340 17.91 -7.17 13.99
N ALA A 341 17.13 -8.17 14.42
CA ALA A 341 15.87 -7.91 15.14
C ALA A 341 16.11 -7.21 16.49
N ALA A 342 17.19 -7.56 17.19
CA ALA A 342 17.60 -6.92 18.44
C ALA A 342 18.27 -5.55 18.23
N MET A 343 19.19 -5.42 17.25
CA MET A 343 19.76 -4.13 16.88
C MET A 343 18.67 -3.18 16.37
N SER A 344 17.91 -3.53 15.34
CA SER A 344 16.91 -2.65 14.71
C SER A 344 15.80 -2.22 15.67
N ARG A 345 15.27 -3.08 16.55
CA ARG A 345 14.29 -2.62 17.56
C ARG A 345 14.87 -1.54 18.48
N SER A 346 16.15 -1.65 18.84
CA SER A 346 16.82 -0.68 19.71
C SER A 346 17.31 0.58 18.97
N THR A 347 17.91 0.46 17.78
CA THR A 347 18.34 1.60 16.93
C THR A 347 17.17 2.33 16.32
N TRP A 348 16.09 1.65 15.93
CA TRP A 348 14.88 2.30 15.40
C TRP A 348 14.09 3.01 16.50
N ARG A 349 14.02 2.45 17.72
CA ARG A 349 13.51 3.16 18.90
C ARG A 349 14.39 4.35 19.28
N ARG A 350 15.73 4.25 19.13
CA ARG A 350 16.69 5.35 19.41
C ARG A 350 16.67 6.44 18.35
N SER A 351 16.61 6.11 17.06
CA SER A 351 16.52 7.10 15.97
C SER A 351 15.19 7.86 16.04
N ARG A 352 14.10 7.19 16.48
CA ARG A 352 12.86 7.87 16.83
C ARG A 352 12.94 8.67 18.12
N ARG A 353 13.62 8.22 19.17
CA ARG A 353 13.84 9.05 20.38
C ARG A 353 14.64 10.32 20.09
N ALA A 354 15.60 10.28 19.17
CA ALA A 354 16.30 11.48 18.70
C ALA A 354 15.40 12.42 17.87
N SER A 355 14.38 11.89 17.18
CA SER A 355 13.33 12.73 16.58
C SER A 355 12.23 13.15 17.57
N ALA A 356 11.96 12.37 18.62
CA ALA A 356 10.94 12.66 19.63
C ALA A 356 11.46 13.61 20.72
N SER A 357 12.78 13.66 20.96
CA SER A 357 13.41 14.62 21.87
C SER A 357 13.46 16.04 21.32
N LEU A 358 13.18 16.22 20.02
CA LEU A 358 12.97 17.54 19.39
C LEU A 358 11.50 18.00 19.43
N TYR A 359 10.59 17.20 19.99
CA TYR A 359 9.19 17.56 20.25
C TYR A 359 8.84 17.43 21.74
N ARG A 360 9.73 17.91 22.62
CA ARG A 360 9.33 18.30 23.98
C ARG A 360 8.84 19.74 23.95
N TRP A 361 7.52 19.90 23.96
CA TRP A 361 6.89 21.17 24.30
C TRP A 361 7.33 21.56 25.73
N ARG A 362 8.06 22.68 25.86
CA ARG A 362 7.99 23.46 27.10
C ARG A 362 6.61 24.11 27.12
N ARG A 363 5.96 24.02 28.28
CA ARG A 363 4.65 24.64 28.55
C ARG A 363 4.65 26.12 28.20
#